data_AF-A0A1T4S559-F1
#
_entry.id   AF-A0A1T4S559-F1
#
_cell.length_a   1.000
_cell.length_b   1.000
_cell.length_c   1.000
_cell.angle_alpha   90.00
_cell.angle_beta   90.00
_cell.angle_gamma   90.00
#
_symmetry.space_group_name_H-M   'P 1'
#
loop_
_entity.id
_entity.type
_entity.pdbx_description
1 polymer ?
#
loop_
_entity_poly.entity_id
_entity_poly.type
_entity_poly.pdbx_seq_one_letter_code
_entity_poly.pdbx_strand_id
1 'polypeptide(L)'
;MALDKPFSKSETGWKVDMGKIFPILYGSFAALSITVLCVSGHLGIVRNLLMREANLPLTVFSFCSILVALYFLLRQVPRLPLDFWKSAKNCRWKVLGSFLVAWLAVKYFLSLHTNDEFFSSSSIFGLQILLRPLKYPLISFVGFVAFYGILPMLILFGFRDFSRDFIDRSAGFACLFGAFLVLMLDSESRHLASLLPVLLLPLGTVLDKWDLGKFQVAALVILQLLLSHFYFPINTENFLGQLQTGNFELPAAQRYFMNFGAYMSLESYFLWLGISALSAFACFKILIKRPAAKKENAALRLQK
;
A
#
# COMPACT_ATOMS: atom_id res chain seq x y z
N MET A 1 23.56 -5.28 16.14
CA MET A 1 24.42 -6.15 15.31
C MET A 1 24.23 -5.72 13.88
N ALA A 2 25.13 -4.90 13.36
CA ALA A 2 25.10 -4.52 11.94
C ALA A 2 25.46 -5.77 11.12
N LEU A 3 24.74 -6.05 10.04
CA LEU A 3 25.12 -7.13 9.12
C LEU A 3 26.41 -6.71 8.39
N ASP A 4 27.43 -7.58 8.36
CA ASP A 4 28.69 -7.32 7.65
C ASP A 4 28.51 -7.14 6.14
N LYS A 5 27.38 -7.61 5.58
CA LYS A 5 27.00 -7.46 4.16
C LYS A 5 25.47 -7.27 4.02
N PRO A 6 24.98 -6.43 3.09
CA PRO A 6 23.56 -6.22 2.87
C PRO A 6 22.87 -7.52 2.42
N PHE A 7 21.66 -7.76 2.91
CA PHE A 7 20.94 -9.02 2.68
C PHE A 7 20.77 -9.34 1.18
N SER A 8 20.45 -8.35 0.33
CA SER A 8 20.30 -8.54 -1.13
C SER A 8 21.56 -9.04 -1.85
N LYS A 9 22.75 -8.85 -1.25
CA LYS A 9 24.03 -9.26 -1.83
C LYS A 9 24.50 -10.64 -1.36
N SER A 10 23.66 -11.41 -0.65
CA SER A 10 23.98 -12.80 -0.36
C SER A 10 24.22 -13.59 -1.65
N GLU A 11 25.40 -14.20 -1.77
CA GLU A 11 25.74 -15.08 -2.89
C GLU A 11 25.04 -16.44 -2.76
N THR A 12 24.61 -16.80 -1.55
CA THR A 12 23.85 -18.02 -1.26
C THR A 12 22.34 -17.76 -1.35
N GLY A 13 21.61 -18.65 -2.04
CA GLY A 13 20.15 -18.66 -2.09
C GLY A 13 19.53 -18.42 -3.48
N TRP A 14 18.26 -18.78 -3.61
CA TRP A 14 17.47 -18.50 -4.82
C TRP A 14 17.14 -17.00 -4.90
N LYS A 15 17.40 -16.39 -6.05
CA LYS A 15 17.08 -14.97 -6.31
C LYS A 15 15.72 -14.87 -6.99
N VAL A 16 14.73 -14.34 -6.29
CA VAL A 16 13.36 -14.20 -6.80
C VAL A 16 13.19 -12.82 -7.44
N ASP A 17 12.72 -12.81 -8.69
CA ASP A 17 12.37 -11.60 -9.44
C ASP A 17 10.91 -11.23 -9.15
N MET A 18 10.71 -10.40 -8.13
CA MET A 18 9.38 -9.96 -7.70
C MET A 18 8.62 -9.21 -8.80
N GLY A 19 9.33 -8.55 -9.72
CA GLY A 19 8.74 -7.82 -10.85
C GLY A 19 7.95 -8.72 -11.79
N LYS A 20 8.35 -9.99 -11.93
CA LYS A 20 7.66 -10.96 -12.79
C LYS A 20 6.68 -11.82 -12.01
N ILE A 21 7.10 -12.31 -10.84
CA ILE A 21 6.35 -13.33 -10.11
C ILE A 21 5.10 -12.74 -9.47
N PHE A 22 5.20 -11.58 -8.83
CA PHE A 22 4.10 -11.03 -8.05
C PHE A 22 2.89 -10.60 -8.90
N PRO A 23 3.05 -9.88 -10.03
CA PRO A 23 1.91 -9.55 -10.89
C PRO A 23 1.22 -10.80 -11.46
N ILE A 24 2.00 -11.82 -11.85
CA ILE A 24 1.44 -13.09 -12.35
C ILE A 24 0.64 -13.78 -11.25
N LEU A 25 1.21 -13.94 -10.05
CA LEU A 25 0.53 -14.57 -8.93
C LEU A 25 -0.75 -13.83 -8.57
N TYR A 26 -0.70 -12.51 -8.42
CA TYR A 26 -1.89 -11.70 -8.14
C TYR A 26 -2.95 -11.89 -9.23
N GLY A 27 -2.57 -11.76 -10.50
CA GLY A 27 -3.49 -11.91 -11.63
C GLY A 27 -4.13 -13.29 -11.67
N SER A 28 -3.34 -14.36 -11.49
CA SER A 28 -3.83 -15.73 -11.43
C SER A 28 -4.78 -15.96 -10.25
N PHE A 29 -4.45 -15.49 -9.05
CA PHE A 29 -5.31 -15.66 -7.87
C PHE A 29 -6.61 -14.88 -7.99
N ALA A 30 -6.56 -13.64 -8.47
CA ALA A 30 -7.77 -12.83 -8.66
C ALA A 30 -8.67 -13.44 -9.75
N ALA A 31 -8.11 -13.85 -10.91
CA ALA A 31 -8.87 -14.51 -11.96
C ALA A 31 -9.49 -15.84 -11.50
N LEU A 32 -8.70 -16.69 -10.85
CA LEU A 32 -9.16 -17.97 -10.31
C LEU A 32 -10.27 -17.76 -9.27
N SER A 33 -10.13 -16.78 -8.37
CA SER A 33 -11.14 -16.48 -7.34
C SER A 33 -12.46 -16.05 -7.99
N ILE A 34 -12.42 -15.19 -9.01
CA ILE A 34 -13.63 -14.79 -9.75
C ILE A 34 -14.25 -16.00 -10.44
N THR A 35 -13.45 -16.80 -11.17
CA THR A 35 -13.95 -17.98 -11.90
C THR A 35 -14.59 -18.99 -10.95
N VAL A 36 -13.93 -19.33 -9.84
CA VAL A 36 -14.46 -20.28 -8.84
C VAL A 36 -15.77 -19.75 -8.26
N LEU A 37 -15.82 -18.49 -7.81
CA LEU A 37 -17.05 -17.91 -7.25
C LEU A 37 -18.20 -17.87 -8.26
N CYS A 38 -17.91 -17.56 -9.54
CA CYS A 38 -18.90 -17.57 -10.60
C CYS A 38 -19.43 -18.99 -10.91
N VAL A 39 -18.52 -19.97 -11.06
CA VAL A 39 -18.89 -21.37 -11.36
C VAL A 39 -19.66 -22.01 -10.21
N SER A 40 -19.32 -21.67 -8.96
CA SER A 40 -20.03 -22.13 -7.77
C SER A 40 -21.36 -21.40 -7.51
N GLY A 41 -21.82 -20.51 -8.41
CA GLY A 41 -23.09 -19.79 -8.25
C GLY A 41 -23.08 -18.66 -7.22
N HIS A 42 -21.91 -18.26 -6.73
CA HIS A 42 -21.73 -17.21 -5.71
C HIS A 42 -21.50 -15.81 -6.34
N LEU A 43 -22.20 -15.49 -7.43
CA LEU A 43 -22.05 -14.20 -8.12
C LEU A 43 -22.38 -13.00 -7.21
N GLY A 44 -23.30 -13.18 -6.26
CA GLY A 44 -23.62 -12.15 -5.25
C GLY A 44 -22.41 -11.76 -4.41
N ILE A 45 -21.53 -12.71 -4.06
CA ILE A 45 -20.30 -12.43 -3.31
C ILE A 45 -19.34 -11.58 -4.15
N VAL A 46 -19.17 -11.91 -5.44
CA VAL A 46 -18.33 -11.12 -6.34
C VAL A 46 -18.85 -9.69 -6.48
N ARG A 47 -20.16 -9.50 -6.66
CA ARG A 47 -20.79 -8.18 -6.74
C ARG A 47 -20.60 -7.38 -5.43
N ASN A 48 -20.81 -8.03 -4.29
CA ASN A 48 -20.62 -7.41 -2.98
C ASN A 48 -19.16 -7.03 -2.72
N LEU A 49 -18.20 -7.86 -3.13
CA LEU A 49 -16.78 -7.56 -3.01
C LEU A 49 -16.32 -6.47 -3.97
N LEU A 50 -16.90 -6.36 -5.16
CA LEU A 50 -16.64 -5.25 -6.07
C LEU A 50 -17.35 -3.96 -5.65
N MET A 51 -18.37 -4.03 -4.77
CA MET A 51 -19.21 -2.91 -4.36
C MET A 51 -19.77 -2.10 -5.53
N ARG A 52 -20.11 -2.79 -6.63
CA ARG A 52 -20.78 -2.21 -7.80
C ARG A 52 -21.46 -3.30 -8.61
N GLU A 53 -22.38 -2.89 -9.48
CA GLU A 53 -22.90 -3.79 -10.51
C GLU A 53 -21.77 -4.30 -11.42
N ALA A 54 -21.88 -5.56 -11.82
CA ALA A 54 -20.84 -6.24 -12.59
C ALA A 54 -20.76 -5.66 -14.01
N ASN A 55 -19.86 -4.70 -14.22
CA ASN A 55 -19.48 -4.19 -15.53
C ASN A 55 -18.14 -4.81 -15.94
N LEU A 56 -18.21 -5.80 -16.83
CA LEU A 56 -17.06 -6.59 -17.27
C LEU A 56 -15.96 -5.72 -17.93
N PRO A 57 -16.25 -4.83 -18.90
CA PRO A 57 -15.24 -3.94 -19.47
C PRO A 57 -14.42 -3.17 -18.44
N LEU A 58 -15.09 -2.53 -17.47
CA LEU A 58 -14.42 -1.75 -16.43
C LEU A 58 -13.60 -2.64 -15.47
N THR A 59 -14.08 -3.85 -15.19
CA THR A 59 -13.36 -4.83 -14.35
C THR A 59 -12.09 -5.31 -15.04
N VAL A 60 -12.18 -5.65 -16.33
CA VAL A 60 -11.02 -6.03 -17.15
C VAL A 60 -10.02 -4.89 -17.25
N PHE A 61 -10.50 -3.66 -17.48
CA PHE A 61 -9.63 -2.48 -17.53
C PHE A 61 -8.91 -2.24 -16.20
N SER A 62 -9.61 -2.37 -15.06
CA SER A 62 -9.04 -2.22 -13.72
C SER A 62 -8.00 -3.31 -13.44
N PHE A 63 -8.31 -4.55 -13.80
CA PHE A 63 -7.42 -5.70 -13.67
C PHE A 63 -6.11 -5.49 -14.46
N CYS A 64 -6.21 -5.16 -15.75
CA CYS A 64 -5.05 -4.86 -16.58
C CYS A 64 -4.24 -3.68 -16.03
N SER A 65 -4.91 -2.61 -15.60
CA SER A 65 -4.26 -1.42 -15.03
C SER A 65 -3.40 -1.77 -13.80
N ILE A 66 -3.93 -2.61 -12.90
CA ILE A 66 -3.20 -3.08 -11.71
C ILE A 66 -2.01 -3.94 -12.10
N LEU A 67 -2.17 -4.89 -13.02
CA LEU A 67 -1.06 -5.74 -13.47
C LEU A 67 0.08 -4.93 -14.09
N VAL A 68 -0.26 -3.95 -14.93
CA VAL A 68 0.70 -3.04 -15.55
C VAL A 68 1.41 -2.21 -14.48
N ALA A 69 0.67 -1.61 -13.54
CA ALA A 69 1.25 -0.83 -12.46
C ALA A 69 2.18 -1.67 -11.58
N LEU A 70 1.75 -2.87 -11.18
CA LEU A 70 2.57 -3.79 -10.38
C LEU A 70 3.84 -4.19 -11.10
N TYR A 71 3.77 -4.53 -12.40
CA TYR A 71 4.96 -4.87 -13.19
C TYR A 71 5.97 -3.70 -13.23
N PHE A 72 5.50 -2.48 -13.53
CA PHE A 72 6.35 -1.29 -13.62
C PHE A 72 6.95 -0.84 -12.29
N LEU A 73 6.20 -1.04 -11.20
CA LEU A 73 6.65 -0.74 -9.86
C LEU A 73 7.66 -1.80 -9.38
N LEU A 74 7.29 -3.07 -9.48
CA LEU A 74 8.06 -4.18 -8.91
C LEU A 74 9.32 -4.55 -9.70
N ARG A 75 9.41 -4.19 -10.99
CA ARG A 75 10.69 -4.31 -11.74
C ARG A 75 11.83 -3.47 -11.14
N GLN A 76 11.50 -2.50 -10.29
CA GLN A 76 12.49 -1.66 -9.59
C GLN A 76 12.99 -2.27 -8.28
N VAL A 77 12.31 -3.30 -7.78
CA VAL A 77 12.66 -3.99 -6.53
C VAL A 77 13.91 -4.84 -6.77
N PRO A 78 14.93 -4.77 -5.89
CA PRO A 78 16.07 -5.67 -6.00
C PRO A 78 15.62 -7.13 -5.84
N ARG A 79 16.29 -8.04 -6.53
CA ARG A 79 16.00 -9.48 -6.40
C ARG A 79 16.14 -9.89 -4.93
N LEU A 80 15.11 -10.56 -4.41
CA LEU A 80 15.10 -11.07 -3.05
C LEU A 80 15.93 -12.35 -2.97
N PRO A 81 17.01 -12.39 -2.17
CA PRO A 81 17.66 -13.66 -1.87
C PRO A 81 16.82 -14.38 -0.82
N LEU A 82 16.21 -15.48 -1.23
CA LEU A 82 15.50 -16.37 -0.33
C LEU A 82 16.48 -17.42 0.19
N ASP A 83 17.20 -17.08 1.26
CA ASP A 83 17.95 -18.05 2.06
C ASP A 83 17.15 -18.36 3.33
N PHE A 84 16.01 -19.03 3.12
CA PHE A 84 15.07 -19.39 4.20
C PHE A 84 15.75 -20.22 5.28
N TRP A 85 16.62 -21.17 4.90
CA TRP A 85 17.28 -22.05 5.85
C TRP A 85 18.27 -21.33 6.75
N LYS A 86 19.10 -20.44 6.19
CA LYS A 86 20.02 -19.63 6.99
C LYS A 86 19.28 -18.68 7.91
N SER A 87 18.21 -18.05 7.41
CA SER A 87 17.36 -17.15 8.19
C SER A 87 16.63 -17.89 9.32
N ALA A 88 16.12 -19.09 9.04
CA ALA A 88 15.48 -19.98 10.00
C ALA A 88 16.43 -20.42 11.12
N LYS A 89 17.68 -20.79 10.79
CA LYS A 89 18.68 -21.18 11.80
C LYS A 89 19.05 -20.03 12.75
N ASN A 90 19.10 -18.81 12.23
CA ASN A 90 19.41 -17.62 13.03
C ASN A 90 18.17 -17.01 13.72
N CYS A 91 16.98 -17.57 13.49
CA CYS A 91 15.76 -17.06 14.08
C CYS A 91 15.73 -17.35 15.58
N ARG A 92 15.38 -16.34 16.38
CA ARG A 92 15.13 -16.51 17.82
C ARG A 92 13.78 -17.18 18.03
N TRP A 93 13.69 -18.48 17.76
CA TRP A 93 12.44 -19.26 17.80
C TRP A 93 11.67 -19.14 19.11
N LYS A 94 12.37 -18.99 20.25
CA LYS A 94 11.71 -18.75 21.55
C LYS A 94 10.91 -17.44 21.56
N VAL A 95 11.47 -16.37 21.01
CA VAL A 95 10.81 -15.06 20.91
C VAL A 95 9.66 -15.11 19.91
N LEU A 96 9.90 -15.73 18.74
CA LEU A 96 8.84 -15.92 17.76
C LEU A 96 7.68 -16.77 18.33
N GLY A 97 8.01 -17.82 19.06
CA GLY A 97 7.05 -18.68 19.75
C GLY A 97 6.25 -17.91 20.80
N SER A 98 6.88 -17.07 21.62
CA SER A 98 6.16 -16.22 22.58
C SER A 98 5.21 -15.24 21.88
N PHE A 99 5.62 -14.65 20.75
CA PHE A 99 4.74 -13.80 19.95
C PHE A 99 3.57 -14.57 19.36
N LEU A 100 3.81 -15.77 18.84
CA LEU A 100 2.77 -16.62 18.28
C LEU A 100 1.76 -17.04 19.35
N VAL A 101 2.23 -17.43 20.55
CA VAL A 101 1.37 -17.77 21.68
C VAL A 101 0.54 -16.57 22.12
N ALA A 102 1.15 -15.39 22.28
CA ALA A 102 0.43 -14.17 22.63
C ALA A 102 -0.62 -13.81 21.56
N TRP A 103 -0.26 -13.91 20.28
CA TRP A 103 -1.16 -13.66 19.16
C TRP A 103 -2.34 -14.65 19.12
N LEU A 104 -2.08 -15.94 19.32
CA LEU A 104 -3.13 -16.97 19.41
C LEU A 104 -4.02 -16.74 20.63
N ALA A 105 -3.47 -16.37 21.78
CA ALA A 105 -4.23 -16.06 22.99
C ALA A 105 -5.15 -14.85 22.76
N VAL A 106 -4.65 -13.78 22.13
CA VAL A 106 -5.47 -12.62 21.73
C VAL A 106 -6.55 -13.03 20.74
N LYS A 107 -6.21 -13.83 19.71
CA LYS A 107 -7.18 -14.30 18.72
C LYS A 107 -8.27 -15.16 19.35
N TYR A 108 -7.90 -16.06 20.26
CA TYR A 108 -8.83 -16.90 21.00
C TYR A 108 -9.71 -16.06 21.93
N PHE A 109 -9.11 -15.14 22.69
CA PHE A 109 -9.85 -14.20 23.54
C PHE A 109 -10.87 -13.41 22.73
N LEU A 110 -10.45 -12.82 21.60
CA LEU A 110 -11.36 -12.09 20.72
C LEU A 110 -12.47 -13.02 20.21
N SER A 111 -12.16 -14.23 19.74
CA SER A 111 -13.19 -15.16 19.24
C SER A 111 -14.24 -15.54 20.29
N LEU A 112 -13.92 -15.50 21.58
CA LEU A 112 -14.87 -15.76 22.66
C LEU A 112 -15.72 -14.54 23.03
N HIS A 113 -15.22 -13.32 22.81
CA HIS A 113 -15.80 -12.08 23.34
C HIS A 113 -16.34 -11.14 22.26
N THR A 114 -16.08 -11.41 20.98
CA THR A 114 -16.64 -10.64 19.87
C THR A 114 -17.74 -11.42 19.19
N ASN A 115 -18.78 -10.72 18.74
CA ASN A 115 -19.87 -11.31 17.97
C ASN A 115 -19.33 -11.92 16.66
N ASP A 116 -19.80 -13.11 16.28
CA ASP A 116 -19.38 -13.83 15.08
C ASP A 116 -19.55 -13.00 13.80
N GLU A 117 -20.50 -12.05 13.80
CA GLU A 117 -20.73 -11.10 12.71
C GLU A 117 -19.56 -10.11 12.50
N PHE A 118 -18.78 -9.81 13.54
CA PHE A 118 -17.64 -8.89 13.49
C PHE A 118 -16.30 -9.60 13.32
N PHE A 119 -16.23 -10.91 13.58
CA PHE A 119 -15.00 -11.68 13.39
C PHE A 119 -14.74 -11.84 11.89
N SER A 120 -13.85 -11.00 11.35
CA SER A 120 -13.59 -11.01 9.91
C SER A 120 -13.01 -12.36 9.52
N SER A 121 -13.73 -13.07 8.64
CA SER A 121 -13.21 -14.30 8.05
C SER A 121 -11.93 -13.96 7.29
N SER A 122 -10.83 -14.63 7.62
CA SER A 122 -9.53 -14.40 6.96
C SER A 122 -9.59 -14.68 5.46
N SER A 123 -10.47 -15.58 5.01
CA SER A 123 -10.70 -15.84 3.58
C SER A 123 -11.42 -14.67 2.91
N ILE A 124 -12.42 -14.07 3.58
CA ILE A 124 -13.10 -12.88 3.08
C ILE A 124 -12.11 -11.72 2.99
N PHE A 125 -11.26 -11.53 4.00
CA PHE A 125 -10.21 -10.50 3.97
C PHE A 125 -9.23 -10.72 2.80
N GLY A 126 -8.79 -11.95 2.56
CA GLY A 126 -7.96 -12.28 1.40
C GLY A 126 -8.67 -11.96 0.07
N LEU A 127 -9.95 -12.32 -0.06
CA LEU A 127 -10.76 -11.99 -1.23
C LEU A 127 -10.97 -10.48 -1.40
N GLN A 128 -11.08 -9.73 -0.30
CA GLN A 128 -11.17 -8.27 -0.34
C GLN A 128 -9.91 -7.65 -0.93
N ILE A 129 -8.72 -8.09 -0.51
CA ILE A 129 -7.44 -7.63 -1.08
C ILE A 129 -7.33 -7.96 -2.57
N LEU A 130 -7.84 -9.12 -3.00
CA LEU A 130 -7.76 -9.54 -4.41
C LEU A 130 -8.79 -8.85 -5.31
N LEU A 131 -10.02 -8.67 -4.84
CA LEU A 131 -11.15 -8.32 -5.71
C LEU A 131 -11.56 -6.86 -5.61
N ARG A 132 -11.52 -6.23 -4.43
CA ARG A 132 -11.90 -4.81 -4.30
C ARG A 132 -11.07 -3.85 -5.15
N PRO A 133 -9.78 -4.09 -5.40
CA PRO A 133 -9.00 -3.22 -6.28
C PRO A 133 -9.52 -3.22 -7.72
N LEU A 134 -10.32 -4.22 -8.09
CA LEU A 134 -10.95 -4.31 -9.42
C LEU A 134 -12.23 -3.47 -9.52
N LYS A 135 -12.66 -2.79 -8.44
CA LYS A 135 -13.79 -1.83 -8.48
C LYS A 135 -13.49 -0.73 -9.50
N TYR A 136 -12.38 0.00 -9.34
CA TYR A 136 -11.92 1.03 -10.27
C TYR A 136 -10.41 0.91 -10.51
N PRO A 137 -9.90 1.41 -11.66
CA PRO A 137 -8.48 1.33 -11.98
C PRO A 137 -7.62 2.02 -10.91
N LEU A 138 -6.66 1.29 -10.35
CA LEU A 138 -5.72 1.83 -9.35
C LEU A 138 -6.41 2.46 -8.11
N ILE A 139 -7.64 2.02 -7.79
CA ILE A 139 -8.43 2.56 -6.67
C ILE A 139 -7.69 2.48 -5.33
N SER A 140 -6.87 1.45 -5.13
CA SER A 140 -6.07 1.32 -3.92
C SER A 140 -5.11 2.49 -3.79
N PHE A 141 -4.37 2.86 -4.85
CA PHE A 141 -3.49 4.03 -4.84
C PHE A 141 -4.25 5.33 -4.54
N VAL A 142 -5.40 5.51 -5.20
CA VAL A 142 -6.26 6.69 -4.98
C VAL A 142 -6.74 6.75 -3.52
N GLY A 143 -7.17 5.62 -2.95
CA GLY A 143 -7.53 5.49 -1.54
C GLY A 143 -6.36 5.80 -0.61
N PHE A 144 -5.15 5.32 -0.93
CA PHE A 144 -3.95 5.61 -0.15
C PHE A 144 -3.62 7.09 -0.15
N VAL A 145 -3.83 7.81 -1.27
CA VAL A 145 -3.63 9.26 -1.34
C VAL A 145 -4.70 10.00 -0.56
N ALA A 146 -5.97 9.60 -0.67
CA ALA A 146 -7.05 10.20 0.12
C ALA A 146 -6.80 10.01 1.63
N PHE A 147 -6.31 8.84 2.05
CA PHE A 147 -6.10 8.51 3.46
C PHE A 147 -4.78 9.06 4.04
N TYR A 148 -3.66 8.90 3.33
CA TYR A 148 -2.31 9.26 3.83
C TYR A 148 -1.71 10.52 3.19
N GLY A 149 -2.39 11.17 2.25
CA GLY A 149 -1.92 12.35 1.55
C GLY A 149 -0.75 12.07 0.62
N ILE A 150 0.38 12.77 0.81
CA ILE A 150 1.55 12.67 -0.08
C ILE A 150 2.39 11.40 0.14
N LEU A 151 2.19 10.69 1.24
CA LEU A 151 3.03 9.54 1.62
C LEU A 151 3.18 8.49 0.49
N PRO A 152 2.11 8.04 -0.20
CA PRO A 152 2.24 7.06 -1.28
C PRO A 152 3.07 7.59 -2.44
N MET A 153 3.06 8.90 -2.69
CA MET A 153 3.84 9.54 -3.76
C MET A 153 5.32 9.58 -3.40
N LEU A 154 5.65 9.90 -2.15
CA LEU A 154 7.03 9.87 -1.67
C LEU A 154 7.62 8.46 -1.78
N ILE A 155 6.85 7.45 -1.36
CA ILE A 155 7.24 6.04 -1.52
C ILE A 155 7.36 5.68 -3.00
N LEU A 156 6.42 6.09 -3.86
CA LEU A 156 6.43 5.80 -5.29
C LEU A 156 7.66 6.39 -6.00
N PHE A 157 8.01 7.65 -5.74
CA PHE A 157 9.19 8.29 -6.34
C PHE A 157 10.50 7.74 -5.79
N GLY A 158 10.51 7.30 -4.54
CA GLY A 158 11.64 6.66 -3.88
C GLY A 158 11.67 5.13 -4.00
N PHE A 159 10.77 4.51 -4.77
CA PHE A 159 10.40 3.11 -4.56
C PHE A 159 11.57 2.13 -4.68
N ARG A 160 12.49 2.38 -5.62
CA ARG A 160 13.71 1.58 -5.78
C ARG A 160 14.59 1.60 -4.53
N ASP A 161 14.89 2.79 -4.02
CA ASP A 161 15.77 2.93 -2.85
C ASP A 161 15.05 2.53 -1.56
N PHE A 162 13.74 2.80 -1.48
CA PHE A 162 12.86 2.39 -0.40
C PHE A 162 12.81 0.87 -0.27
N SER A 163 12.51 0.16 -1.35
CA SER A 163 12.44 -1.31 -1.36
C SER A 163 13.80 -1.94 -1.06
N ARG A 164 14.89 -1.38 -1.60
CA ARG A 164 16.25 -1.84 -1.28
C ARG A 164 16.58 -1.66 0.20
N ASP A 165 16.35 -0.47 0.76
CA ASP A 165 16.61 -0.20 2.17
C ASP A 165 15.77 -1.09 3.10
N PHE A 166 14.53 -1.38 2.69
CA PHE A 166 13.67 -2.32 3.41
C PHE A 166 14.27 -3.74 3.39
N ILE A 167 14.57 -4.26 2.21
CA ILE A 167 15.03 -5.64 2.01
C ILE A 167 16.41 -5.89 2.62
N ASP A 168 17.32 -4.92 2.52
CA ASP A 168 18.72 -5.10 2.92
C ASP A 168 18.93 -5.12 4.44
N ARG A 169 17.94 -4.69 5.22
CA ARG A 169 18.02 -4.63 6.69
C ARG A 169 18.06 -6.00 7.34
N SER A 170 17.17 -6.91 6.95
CA SER A 170 17.12 -8.30 7.46
C SER A 170 16.07 -9.12 6.70
N ALA A 171 16.13 -10.45 6.84
CA ALA A 171 15.09 -11.35 6.31
C ALA A 171 13.69 -11.04 6.87
N GLY A 172 13.58 -10.63 8.14
CA GLY A 172 12.30 -10.24 8.75
C GLY A 172 11.72 -8.99 8.09
N PHE A 173 12.56 -7.99 7.79
CA PHE A 173 12.12 -6.85 7.00
C PHE A 173 11.77 -7.26 5.55
N ALA A 174 12.51 -8.16 4.91
CA ALA A 174 12.10 -8.66 3.59
C ALA A 174 10.71 -9.33 3.60
N CYS A 175 10.37 -10.09 4.65
CA CYS A 175 9.02 -10.65 4.84
C CYS A 175 7.96 -9.56 5.06
N LEU A 176 8.25 -8.56 5.91
CA LEU A 176 7.36 -7.42 6.14
C LEU A 176 7.15 -6.59 4.86
N PHE A 177 8.16 -6.46 4.00
CA PHE A 177 8.02 -5.85 2.68
C PHE A 177 7.06 -6.64 1.80
N GLY A 178 7.15 -7.97 1.80
CA GLY A 178 6.18 -8.83 1.12
C GLY A 178 4.75 -8.62 1.62
N ALA A 179 4.55 -8.53 2.94
CA ALA A 179 3.26 -8.21 3.53
C ALA A 179 2.76 -6.80 3.13
N PHE A 180 3.65 -5.81 3.11
CA PHE A 180 3.37 -4.47 2.61
C PHE A 180 2.92 -4.48 1.13
N LEU A 181 3.59 -5.26 0.26
CA LEU A 181 3.19 -5.39 -1.15
C LEU A 181 1.81 -6.02 -1.34
N VAL A 182 1.39 -6.91 -0.44
CA VAL A 182 0.04 -7.47 -0.45
C VAL A 182 -0.96 -6.44 0.08
N LEU A 183 -0.66 -5.78 1.20
CA LEU A 183 -1.56 -4.80 1.82
C LEU A 183 -1.69 -3.49 1.03
N MET A 184 -0.70 -3.12 0.20
CA MET A 184 -0.83 -1.97 -0.71
C MET A 184 -1.81 -2.22 -1.86
N LEU A 185 -2.18 -3.49 -2.09
CA LEU A 185 -3.28 -3.80 -3.01
C LEU A 185 -4.61 -3.55 -2.34
N ASP A 186 -4.71 -3.59 -1.01
CA ASP A 186 -5.98 -3.35 -0.34
C ASP A 186 -6.51 -1.94 -0.64
N SER A 187 -7.75 -1.88 -1.08
CA SER A 187 -8.49 -0.64 -1.27
C SER A 187 -8.87 0.04 0.06
N GLU A 188 -8.86 -0.68 1.19
CA GLU A 188 -9.04 -0.11 2.52
C GLU A 188 -7.70 0.27 3.16
N SER A 189 -7.22 1.49 2.86
CA SER A 189 -5.89 1.97 3.23
C SER A 189 -5.59 1.94 4.74
N ARG A 190 -6.61 1.95 5.60
CA ARG A 190 -6.46 1.84 7.05
C ARG A 190 -5.81 0.53 7.52
N HIS A 191 -5.93 -0.56 6.76
CA HIS A 191 -5.33 -1.84 7.14
C HIS A 191 -3.79 -1.81 7.11
N LEU A 192 -3.21 -0.81 6.43
CA LEU A 192 -1.77 -0.57 6.44
C LEU A 192 -1.30 0.26 7.66
N ALA A 193 -2.19 0.85 8.45
CA ALA A 193 -1.83 1.82 9.49
C ALA A 193 -0.86 1.24 10.53
N SER A 194 -1.05 -0.03 10.92
CA SER A 194 -0.17 -0.73 11.88
C SER A 194 1.25 -0.95 11.36
N LEU A 195 1.46 -0.96 10.03
CA LEU A 195 2.80 -1.06 9.42
C LEU A 195 3.47 0.30 9.24
N LEU A 196 2.72 1.41 9.36
CA LEU A 196 3.22 2.75 9.07
C LEU A 196 4.53 3.10 9.83
N PRO A 197 4.66 2.86 11.14
CA PRO A 197 5.91 3.18 11.85
C PRO A 197 7.14 2.47 11.26
N VAL A 198 6.96 1.25 10.75
CA VAL A 198 8.03 0.47 10.12
C VAL A 198 8.34 0.99 8.72
N LEU A 199 7.33 1.44 7.97
CA LEU A 199 7.48 2.04 6.63
C LEU A 199 8.25 3.38 6.68
N LEU A 200 8.08 4.15 7.76
CA LEU A 200 8.74 5.45 7.90
C LEU A 200 10.27 5.34 8.04
N LEU A 201 10.79 4.24 8.58
CA LEU A 201 12.23 4.03 8.75
C LEU A 201 13.00 4.05 7.40
N PRO A 202 12.70 3.17 6.42
CA PRO A 202 13.36 3.22 5.12
C PRO A 202 12.99 4.44 4.31
N LEU A 203 11.78 4.98 4.48
CA LEU A 203 11.40 6.24 3.83
C LEU A 203 12.29 7.40 4.32
N GLY A 204 12.54 7.50 5.62
CA GLY A 204 13.46 8.49 6.19
C GLY A 204 14.85 8.42 5.55
N THR A 205 15.44 7.22 5.44
CA THR A 205 16.73 7.03 4.76
C THR A 205 16.71 7.49 3.29
N VAL A 206 15.58 7.31 2.60
CA VAL A 206 15.43 7.77 1.20
C VAL A 206 15.32 9.29 1.13
N LEU A 207 14.52 9.90 2.02
CA LEU A 207 14.33 11.35 2.06
C LEU A 207 15.61 12.08 2.45
N ASP A 208 16.42 11.53 3.37
CA ASP A 208 17.73 12.09 3.75
C ASP A 208 18.67 12.18 2.54
N LYS A 209 18.63 11.18 1.64
CA LYS A 209 19.42 11.17 0.40
C LYS A 209 18.95 12.20 -0.62
N TRP A 210 17.73 12.72 -0.49
CA TRP A 210 17.20 13.70 -1.43
C TRP A 210 17.69 15.13 -1.15
N ASP A 211 18.34 15.38 0.00
CA ASP A 211 18.90 16.68 0.40
C ASP A 211 17.91 17.83 0.16
N LEU A 212 16.68 17.65 0.66
CA LEU A 212 15.58 18.59 0.42
C LEU A 212 15.84 19.92 1.12
N GLY A 213 15.81 21.02 0.37
CA GLY A 213 15.89 22.35 0.93
C GLY A 213 14.66 22.71 1.77
N LYS A 214 14.81 23.62 2.74
CA LYS A 214 13.71 24.06 3.63
C LYS A 214 12.42 24.46 2.92
N PHE A 215 12.52 25.08 1.74
CA PHE A 215 11.36 25.48 0.94
C PHE A 215 10.65 24.30 0.28
N GLN A 216 11.38 23.26 -0.13
CA GLN A 216 10.79 22.02 -0.64
C GLN A 216 10.07 21.28 0.47
N VAL A 217 10.69 21.19 1.66
CA VAL A 217 10.07 20.61 2.84
C VAL A 217 8.79 21.37 3.21
N ALA A 218 8.85 22.71 3.28
CA ALA A 218 7.67 23.52 3.55
C ALA A 218 6.55 23.31 2.50
N ALA A 219 6.90 23.22 1.22
CA ALA A 219 5.93 22.97 0.15
C ALA A 219 5.26 21.57 0.28
N LEU A 220 6.04 20.54 0.62
CA LEU A 220 5.50 19.19 0.88
C LEU A 220 4.57 19.20 2.11
N VAL A 221 4.93 19.90 3.18
CA VAL A 221 4.08 20.04 4.38
C VAL A 221 2.78 20.76 4.05
N ILE A 222 2.82 21.87 3.31
CA ILE A 222 1.62 22.59 2.89
C ILE A 222 0.72 21.67 2.04
N LEU A 223 1.30 20.93 1.09
CA LEU A 223 0.55 19.98 0.28
C LEU A 223 -0.08 18.87 1.14
N GLN A 224 0.63 18.33 2.12
CA GLN A 224 0.09 17.35 3.07
C GLN A 224 -1.05 17.92 3.90
N LEU A 225 -0.95 19.17 4.37
CA LEU A 225 -2.03 19.82 5.13
C LEU A 225 -3.27 20.00 4.27
N LEU A 226 -3.13 20.39 3.00
CA LEU A 226 -4.25 20.45 2.06
C LEU A 226 -4.89 19.06 1.85
N LEU A 227 -4.08 18.01 1.71
CA LEU A 227 -4.55 16.63 1.57
C LEU A 227 -4.96 15.95 2.88
N SER A 228 -4.91 16.64 4.02
CA SER A 228 -5.38 16.08 5.30
C SER A 228 -6.88 16.25 5.52
N HIS A 229 -7.55 17.03 4.66
CA HIS A 229 -8.98 17.31 4.69
C HIS A 229 -9.47 17.90 6.02
N PHE A 230 -8.58 18.50 6.83
CA PHE A 230 -8.94 19.09 8.13
C PHE A 230 -10.03 20.17 8.01
N TYR A 231 -10.15 20.80 6.84
CA TYR A 231 -11.14 21.82 6.54
C TYR A 231 -12.51 21.26 6.11
N PHE A 232 -12.63 19.94 5.96
CA PHE A 232 -13.81 19.32 5.39
C PHE A 232 -14.76 18.81 6.50
N PRO A 233 -15.97 19.37 6.65
CA PRO A 233 -16.88 18.95 7.70
C PRO A 233 -17.52 17.61 7.33
N ILE A 234 -17.27 16.60 8.18
CA ILE A 234 -17.73 15.23 8.00
C ILE A 234 -19.17 15.06 8.52
N ASN A 235 -19.52 15.73 9.62
CA ASN A 235 -20.85 15.67 10.21
C ASN A 235 -21.76 16.68 9.50
N THR A 236 -22.45 16.25 8.45
CA THR A 236 -23.45 17.06 7.75
C THR A 236 -24.86 16.60 8.02
N GLU A 237 -25.81 17.49 7.70
CA GLU A 237 -27.20 17.10 7.48
C GLU A 237 -27.25 15.87 6.55
N ASN A 238 -28.16 14.95 6.85
CA ASN A 238 -28.35 13.66 6.18
C ASN A 238 -27.29 12.58 6.38
N PHE A 239 -26.15 12.83 7.05
CA PHE A 239 -25.14 11.80 7.25
C PHE A 239 -25.69 10.58 8.01
N LEU A 240 -26.39 10.81 9.13
CA LEU A 240 -26.99 9.73 9.93
C LEU A 240 -28.03 8.92 9.13
N GLY A 241 -28.89 9.60 8.36
CA GLY A 241 -29.88 8.92 7.52
C GLY A 241 -29.24 8.04 6.45
N GLN A 242 -28.13 8.48 5.85
CA GLN A 242 -27.40 7.69 4.85
C GLN A 242 -26.65 6.50 5.46
N LEU A 243 -26.16 6.61 6.69
CA LEU A 243 -25.62 5.47 7.43
C LEU A 243 -26.69 4.41 7.70
N GLN A 244 -27.90 4.84 8.09
CA GLN A 244 -29.01 3.94 8.39
C GLN A 244 -29.51 3.18 7.15
N THR A 245 -29.43 3.78 5.96
CA THR A 245 -29.79 3.10 4.70
C THR A 245 -28.69 2.18 4.18
N GLY A 246 -27.48 2.23 4.75
CA GLY A 246 -26.31 1.49 4.27
C GLY A 246 -25.82 1.95 2.89
N ASN A 247 -26.34 3.06 2.36
CA ASN A 247 -25.91 3.59 1.07
C ASN A 247 -24.75 4.58 1.26
N PHE A 248 -23.53 4.02 1.23
CA PHE A 248 -22.32 4.80 1.43
C PHE A 248 -21.91 5.64 0.22
N GLU A 249 -22.53 5.46 -0.95
CA GLU A 249 -22.16 6.16 -2.20
C GLU A 249 -22.74 7.58 -2.28
N LEU A 250 -23.68 7.92 -1.40
CA LEU A 250 -24.33 9.21 -1.37
C LEU A 250 -23.40 10.33 -0.85
N PRO A 251 -23.63 11.61 -1.24
CA PRO A 251 -22.67 12.69 -1.00
C PRO A 251 -22.30 12.96 0.47
N ALA A 252 -23.23 12.79 1.41
CA ALA A 252 -22.94 13.02 2.83
C ALA A 252 -22.11 11.86 3.42
N ALA A 253 -22.44 10.62 3.08
CA ALA A 253 -21.67 9.44 3.48
C ALA A 253 -20.24 9.46 2.88
N GLN A 254 -20.10 9.89 1.62
CA GLN A 254 -18.78 10.01 0.97
C GLN A 254 -17.81 10.92 1.74
N ARG A 255 -18.29 11.90 2.51
CA ARG A 255 -17.40 12.74 3.33
C ARG A 255 -16.61 11.95 4.37
N TYR A 256 -17.17 10.85 4.85
CA TYR A 256 -16.49 9.90 5.72
C TYR A 256 -15.81 8.79 4.92
N PHE A 257 -16.52 8.23 3.92
CA PHE A 257 -16.10 7.00 3.25
C PHE A 257 -15.13 7.19 2.08
N MET A 258 -14.89 8.42 1.62
CA MET A 258 -13.96 8.69 0.53
C MET A 258 -12.52 8.30 0.85
N ASN A 259 -12.15 8.09 2.11
CA ASN A 259 -10.81 7.61 2.47
C ASN A 259 -10.67 6.08 2.38
N PHE A 260 -11.76 5.37 2.07
CA PHE A 260 -11.78 3.92 1.89
C PHE A 260 -12.13 3.61 0.43
N GLY A 261 -11.13 3.23 -0.36
CA GLY A 261 -11.26 3.03 -1.80
C GLY A 261 -12.48 2.17 -2.19
N ALA A 262 -12.71 1.06 -1.50
CA ALA A 262 -13.85 0.17 -1.77
C ALA A 262 -15.22 0.89 -1.74
N TYR A 263 -15.35 1.87 -0.85
CA TYR A 263 -16.60 2.60 -0.62
C TYR A 263 -16.68 3.91 -1.41
N MET A 264 -15.66 4.30 -2.18
CA MET A 264 -15.75 5.47 -3.05
C MET A 264 -16.86 5.28 -4.09
N SER A 265 -17.73 6.28 -4.22
CA SER A 265 -18.64 6.38 -5.37
C SER A 265 -17.83 6.68 -6.64
N LEU A 266 -18.44 6.52 -7.82
CA LEU A 266 -17.76 6.81 -9.09
C LEU A 266 -17.32 8.28 -9.18
N GLU A 267 -18.17 9.21 -8.73
CA GLU A 267 -17.88 10.65 -8.69
C GLU A 267 -16.72 10.97 -7.75
N SER A 268 -16.77 10.41 -6.54
CA SER A 268 -15.71 10.55 -5.53
C SER A 268 -14.38 9.97 -6.04
N TYR A 269 -14.42 8.81 -6.69
CA TYR A 269 -13.25 8.20 -7.30
C TYR A 269 -12.61 9.11 -8.36
N PHE A 270 -13.37 9.69 -9.29
CA PHE A 270 -12.79 10.58 -10.30
C PHE A 270 -12.22 11.87 -9.71
N LEU A 271 -12.89 12.43 -8.68
CA LEU A 271 -12.38 13.57 -7.93
C LEU A 271 -11.01 13.23 -7.30
N TRP A 272 -10.93 12.12 -6.56
CA TRP A 272 -9.72 11.69 -5.88
C TRP A 272 -8.62 11.26 -6.86
N LEU A 273 -8.97 10.69 -8.01
CA LEU A 273 -8.02 10.38 -9.08
C LEU A 273 -7.38 11.67 -9.61
N GLY A 274 -8.18 12.71 -9.85
CA GLY A 274 -7.70 14.02 -10.27
C GLY A 274 -6.78 14.66 -9.23
N ILE A 275 -7.20 14.67 -7.96
CA ILE A 275 -6.38 15.17 -6.83
C ILE A 275 -5.07 14.38 -6.72
N SER A 276 -5.12 13.05 -6.88
CA SER A 276 -3.94 12.19 -6.85
C SER A 276 -2.97 12.51 -7.97
N ALA A 277 -3.45 12.70 -9.20
CA ALA A 277 -2.61 13.05 -10.34
C ALA A 277 -1.95 14.43 -10.16
N LEU A 278 -2.72 15.44 -9.72
CA LEU A 278 -2.21 16.79 -9.45
C LEU A 278 -1.17 16.80 -8.34
N SER A 279 -1.44 16.08 -7.25
CA SER A 279 -0.54 15.98 -6.11
C SER A 279 0.74 15.22 -6.47
N ALA A 280 0.65 14.16 -7.28
CA ALA A 280 1.82 13.45 -7.79
C ALA A 280 2.68 14.37 -8.67
N PHE A 281 2.06 15.15 -9.55
CA PHE A 281 2.76 16.15 -10.37
C PHE A 281 3.42 17.25 -9.51
N ALA A 282 2.71 17.77 -8.49
CA ALA A 282 3.24 18.76 -7.58
C ALA A 282 4.46 18.22 -6.81
N CYS A 283 4.34 17.03 -6.21
CA CYS A 283 5.45 16.33 -5.56
C CYS A 283 6.63 16.15 -6.53
N PHE A 284 6.39 15.69 -7.76
CA PHE A 284 7.43 15.53 -8.78
C PHE A 284 8.17 16.84 -9.07
N LYS A 285 7.44 17.96 -9.24
CA LYS A 285 8.04 19.29 -9.45
C LYS A 285 8.84 19.79 -8.25
N ILE A 286 8.35 19.54 -7.03
CA ILE A 286 9.06 19.89 -5.80
C ILE A 286 10.37 19.09 -5.70
N LEU A 287 10.34 17.78 -6.01
CA LEU A 287 11.46 16.86 -5.87
C LEU A 287 12.52 16.96 -6.99
N ILE A 288 12.16 17.39 -8.21
CA ILE A 288 13.12 17.55 -9.32
C ILE A 288 14.09 18.70 -9.12
N LYS A 289 13.73 19.73 -8.34
CA LYS A 289 14.62 20.86 -8.04
C LYS A 289 15.74 20.42 -7.10
N ARG A 290 16.55 19.44 -7.53
CA ARG A 290 17.70 18.92 -6.81
C ARG A 290 18.82 19.96 -6.90
N PRO A 291 19.32 20.47 -5.78
CA PRO A 291 20.59 21.18 -5.76
C PRO A 291 21.78 20.18 -5.83
N ALA A 292 21.75 19.21 -6.75
CA ALA A 292 22.82 18.22 -6.90
C ALA A 292 23.77 18.66 -8.03
N ALA A 293 24.77 19.50 -7.70
CA ALA A 293 26.03 19.68 -8.48
C ALA A 293 26.94 20.81 -7.96
N LYS A 294 26.48 21.69 -7.05
CA LYS A 294 27.28 22.88 -6.67
C LYS A 294 28.30 22.63 -5.56
N LYS A 295 28.13 21.62 -4.69
CA LYS A 295 29.08 21.37 -3.59
C LYS A 295 30.34 20.61 -4.02
N GLU A 296 30.24 19.68 -4.97
CA GLU A 296 31.41 18.91 -5.43
C GLU A 296 32.37 19.78 -6.27
N ASN A 297 31.82 20.66 -7.12
CA ASN A 297 32.63 21.64 -7.86
C ASN A 297 33.16 22.80 -7.00
N ALA A 298 32.53 23.13 -5.86
CA ALA A 298 33.05 24.15 -4.94
C ALA A 298 34.23 23.61 -4.11
N ALA A 299 34.15 22.35 -3.66
CA ALA A 299 35.26 21.69 -2.97
C ALA A 299 36.48 21.49 -3.89
N LEU A 300 36.27 21.10 -5.15
CA LEU A 300 37.32 20.98 -6.16
C LEU A 300 37.91 22.33 -6.63
N ARG A 301 37.19 23.45 -6.46
CA ARG A 301 37.69 24.80 -6.78
C ARG A 301 38.42 25.49 -5.62
N LEU A 302 38.23 25.04 -4.39
CA LEU A 302 39.00 25.49 -3.21
C LEU A 302 40.30 24.69 -3.02
N GLN A 303 40.50 23.64 -3.80
CA GLN A 303 41.75 22.86 -3.86
C GLN A 303 42.66 23.24 -5.04
N LYS A 304 42.29 24.27 -5.81
CA LYS A 304 43.12 24.89 -6.85
C LYS A 304 43.47 26.31 -6.41
#